data_AF-A0A8D9GQU9-F1
#
_entry.id   AF-A0A8D9GQU9-F1
#
_cell.length_a   1.000
_cell.length_b   1.000
_cell.length_c   1.000
_cell.angle_alpha   90.00
_cell.angle_beta   90.00
_cell.angle_gamma   90.00
#
_symmetry.space_group_name_H-M   'P 1'
#
loop_
_entity.id
_entity.type
_entity.pdbx_description
1 polymer ?
#
loop_
_entity_poly.entity_id
_entity_poly.type
_entity_poly.pdbx_seq_one_letter_code
_entity_poly.pdbx_strand_id
1 'polypeptide(L)'
;MLAERKCSCKYFDNIKIPCGHAMLAADGVGVPYDTLCGHWYKTTVWRETYAGVINPHGAARDVDIPEEVSSQVVYPPNTKRQPGRRRKTRIPSTGEIRAPKKKVTKNKCGRCREEGHNRTNCCVPI
;
A
#
# COMPACT_ATOMS: atom_id res chain seq x y z
N MET A 1 -16.31 18.07 20.57
CA MET A 1 -15.53 18.06 19.31
C MET A 1 -14.04 17.82 19.53
N LEU A 2 -13.25 18.79 20.04
CA LEU A 2 -11.81 18.58 20.24
C LEU A 2 -11.46 17.58 21.35
N ALA A 3 -12.11 17.67 22.52
CA ALA A 3 -11.89 16.76 23.66
C ALA A 3 -12.22 15.29 23.34
N GLU A 4 -13.23 15.06 22.50
CA GLU A 4 -13.59 13.73 21.99
C GLU A 4 -12.68 13.24 20.85
N ARG A 5 -11.72 14.07 20.43
CA ARG A 5 -10.86 13.84 19.26
C ARG A 5 -11.68 13.60 17.97
N LYS A 6 -12.71 14.42 17.77
CA LYS A 6 -13.63 14.34 16.64
C LYS A 6 -13.69 15.64 15.83
N CYS A 7 -13.91 15.51 14.52
CA CYS A 7 -14.11 16.63 13.61
C CYS A 7 -15.19 16.29 12.57
N SER A 8 -15.96 17.29 12.14
CA SER A 8 -16.95 17.16 11.06
C SER A 8 -16.35 16.64 9.75
N CYS A 9 -15.08 16.92 9.46
CA CYS A 9 -14.38 16.40 8.28
C CYS A 9 -14.06 14.90 8.34
N LYS A 10 -14.30 14.22 9.47
CA LYS A 10 -14.03 12.78 9.73
C LYS A 10 -12.57 12.32 9.61
N TYR A 11 -11.67 13.16 9.13
CA TYR A 11 -10.24 12.85 9.09
C TYR A 11 -9.70 12.55 10.49
N PHE A 12 -9.99 13.43 11.46
CA PHE A 12 -9.53 13.24 12.84
C PHE A 12 -10.14 11.98 13.48
N ASP A 13 -11.42 11.72 13.21
CA ASP A 13 -12.15 10.52 13.69
C ASP A 13 -11.48 9.23 13.18
N ASN A 14 -11.07 9.19 11.91
CA ASN A 14 -10.57 7.99 11.26
C ASN A 14 -9.07 7.79 11.46
N ILE A 15 -8.28 8.83 11.23
CA ILE A 15 -6.82 8.77 11.25
C ILE A 15 -6.26 8.91 12.66
N LYS A 16 -7.04 9.50 13.59
CA LYS A 16 -6.61 9.83 14.97
C LYS A 16 -5.42 10.80 15.03
N ILE A 17 -5.18 11.54 13.95
CA ILE A 17 -4.21 12.63 13.87
C ILE A 17 -5.01 13.92 13.69
N PRO A 18 -4.67 15.02 14.39
CA PRO A 18 -5.37 16.30 14.26
C PRO A 18 -5.42 16.75 12.79
N CYS A 19 -6.62 17.00 12.28
CA CYS A 19 -6.80 17.66 10.98
C CYS A 19 -6.61 19.18 11.11
N GLY A 20 -6.55 19.91 10.00
CA GLY A 20 -6.46 21.38 9.99
C GLY A 20 -7.49 22.07 10.91
N HIS A 21 -8.75 21.61 10.88
CA HIS A 21 -9.79 22.14 11.75
C HIS A 21 -9.53 21.88 13.25
N ALA A 22 -9.03 20.69 13.58
CA ALA A 22 -8.72 20.32 14.96
C ALA A 22 -7.52 21.11 15.48
N MET A 23 -6.51 21.37 14.64
CA MET A 23 -5.35 22.21 14.97
C MET A 23 -5.79 23.65 15.24
N LEU A 24 -6.60 24.24 14.36
CA LEU A 24 -7.15 25.59 14.58
C LEU A 24 -7.98 25.69 15.87
N ALA A 25 -8.81 24.68 16.15
CA ALA A 25 -9.56 24.63 17.40
C ALA A 25 -8.65 24.44 18.63
N ALA A 26 -7.53 23.74 18.48
CA ALA A 26 -6.54 23.55 19.53
C ALA A 26 -5.79 24.85 19.85
N ASP A 27 -5.43 25.64 18.83
CA ASP A 27 -4.82 26.96 18.99
C ASP A 27 -5.71 27.90 19.78
N GLY A 28 -7.02 27.89 19.49
CA GLY A 28 -8.00 28.71 20.19
C GLY A 28 -8.15 28.40 21.68
N VAL A 29 -7.75 27.21 22.14
CA VAL A 29 -7.87 26.75 23.53
C VAL A 29 -6.49 26.54 24.19
N GLY A 30 -5.39 26.74 23.45
CA GLY A 30 -4.03 26.52 23.94
C GLY A 30 -3.69 25.06 24.20
N VAL A 31 -4.32 24.12 23.48
CA VAL A 31 -4.04 22.68 23.63
C VAL A 31 -2.90 22.28 22.70
N PRO A 32 -1.82 21.68 23.22
CA PRO A 32 -0.71 21.26 22.37
C PRO A 32 -1.11 20.05 21.52
N TYR A 33 -0.70 20.04 20.25
CA TYR A 33 -1.19 19.08 19.25
C TYR A 33 -0.80 17.63 19.53
N ASP A 34 0.33 17.40 20.19
CA ASP A 34 0.83 16.08 20.57
C ASP A 34 -0.14 15.34 21.52
N THR A 35 -0.87 16.07 22.36
CA THR A 35 -1.89 15.51 23.27
C THR A 35 -3.15 15.04 22.53
N LEU A 36 -3.37 15.57 21.33
CA LEU A 36 -4.52 15.25 20.49
C LEU A 36 -4.28 14.03 19.60
N CYS A 37 -3.03 13.69 19.32
CA CYS A 37 -2.67 12.48 18.59
C CYS A 37 -3.14 11.21 19.30
N GLY A 38 -3.61 10.26 18.50
CA GLY A 38 -4.07 8.95 18.97
C GLY A 38 -2.96 8.17 19.69
N HIS A 39 -3.36 7.32 20.63
CA HIS A 39 -2.45 6.56 21.49
C HIS A 39 -1.34 5.84 20.71
N TRP A 40 -1.71 5.10 19.65
CA TRP A 40 -0.78 4.31 18.83
C TRP A 40 0.26 5.11 18.03
N TYR A 41 0.06 6.42 17.88
CA TYR A 41 1.01 7.31 17.18
C TYR A 41 2.03 7.95 18.13
N LYS A 42 1.92 7.71 19.45
CA LYS A 42 2.88 8.25 20.42
C LYS A 42 4.18 7.45 20.36
N THR A 43 5.30 8.15 20.36
CA THR A 43 6.64 7.54 20.34
C THR A 43 6.87 6.59 21.50
N THR A 44 6.30 6.87 22.67
CA THR A 44 6.37 5.98 23.84
C THR A 44 5.70 4.64 23.56
N VAL A 45 4.47 4.66 23.05
CA VAL A 45 3.69 3.47 22.72
C VAL A 45 4.35 2.68 21.60
N TRP A 46 4.86 3.36 20.57
CA TRP A 46 5.63 2.72 19.51
C TRP A 46 6.86 2.00 20.09
N ARG A 47 7.65 2.66 20.93
CA ARG A 47 8.83 2.06 21.56
C ARG A 47 8.48 0.85 22.42
N GLU A 48 7.42 0.96 23.24
CA GLU A 48 6.92 -0.13 24.08
C GLU A 48 6.44 -1.33 23.26
N THR A 49 5.72 -1.08 22.16
CA THR A 49 5.22 -2.13 21.26
C THR A 49 6.37 -2.96 20.67
N TYR A 50 7.51 -2.31 20.41
CA TYR A 50 8.72 -2.93 19.85
C TYR A 50 9.83 -3.16 20.88
N ALA A 51 9.53 -3.07 22.18
CA ALA A 51 10.52 -3.28 23.24
C ALA A 51 10.91 -4.77 23.39
N GLY A 52 10.02 -5.67 22.97
CA GLY A 52 10.29 -7.10 22.95
C GLY A 52 11.22 -7.51 21.80
N VAL A 53 11.79 -8.71 21.90
CA VAL A 53 12.58 -9.30 20.81
C VAL A 53 11.64 -9.70 19.68
N ILE A 54 11.82 -9.10 18.50
CA ILE A 54 11.20 -9.58 17.27
C ILE A 54 12.07 -10.74 16.78
N ASN A 55 11.60 -11.96 16.97
CA ASN A 55 12.26 -13.13 16.39
C ASN A 55 11.92 -13.17 14.89
N PRO A 56 12.88 -12.92 13.99
CA PRO A 56 12.65 -13.19 12.59
C PRO A 56 12.34 -14.68 12.44
N HIS A 57 11.43 -15.03 11.53
CA HIS A 57 11.36 -16.40 11.07
C HIS A 57 12.75 -16.81 10.57
N GLY A 58 13.16 -18.05 10.85
CA GLY A 58 14.41 -18.61 10.33
C GLY A 58 14.51 -18.41 8.82
N ALA A 59 15.73 -18.41 8.27
CA ALA A 59 15.87 -18.23 6.83
C ALA A 59 15.02 -19.29 6.12
N ALA A 60 14.36 -18.92 5.01
CA ALA A 60 13.51 -19.87 4.28
C ALA A 60 14.27 -21.14 3.82
N ARG A 61 15.62 -21.09 3.81
CA ARG A 61 16.51 -22.22 3.52
C ARG A 61 16.67 -23.19 4.69
N ASP A 62 16.42 -22.72 5.92
CA ASP A 62 16.57 -23.47 7.17
C ASP A 62 15.23 -24.08 7.62
N VAL A 63 14.15 -23.81 6.88
CA VAL A 63 12.84 -24.41 7.13
C VAL A 63 12.79 -25.76 6.43
N ASP A 64 12.64 -26.83 7.20
CA ASP A 64 12.40 -28.16 6.65
C ASP A 64 10.97 -28.19 6.07
N ILE A 65 10.87 -28.36 4.76
CA ILE A 65 9.59 -28.39 4.04
C ILE A 65 9.22 -29.86 3.85
N PRO A 66 8.10 -30.34 4.42
CA PRO A 66 7.66 -31.72 4.25
C PRO A 66 7.54 -32.11 2.77
N GLU A 67 7.86 -33.36 2.45
CA GLU A 67 7.87 -33.84 1.06
C GLU A 67 6.48 -33.76 0.40
N GLU A 68 5.41 -33.86 1.19
CA GLU A 68 4.03 -33.66 0.73
C GLU A 68 3.76 -32.22 0.27
N VAL A 69 4.53 -31.24 0.76
CA VAL A 69 4.42 -29.82 0.37
C VAL A 69 5.38 -29.50 -0.76
N SER A 70 6.62 -30.02 -0.73
CA SER A 70 7.61 -29.77 -1.78
C SER A 70 7.22 -30.42 -3.13
N SER A 71 6.52 -31.56 -3.09
CA SER A 71 6.00 -32.25 -4.28
C SER A 71 4.73 -31.62 -4.85
N GLN A 72 4.11 -30.64 -4.17
CA GLN A 72 2.90 -29.98 -4.68
C GLN A 72 3.23 -29.05 -5.84
N VAL A 73 2.68 -29.39 -7.01
CA VAL A 73 2.67 -28.50 -8.16
C VAL A 73 1.52 -27.50 -8.01
N VAL A 74 1.86 -26.29 -7.54
CA VAL A 74 0.91 -25.17 -7.48
C VAL A 74 0.87 -24.50 -8.85
N TYR A 75 -0.22 -24.70 -9.58
CA TYR A 75 -0.46 -23.97 -10.82
C TYR A 75 -0.84 -22.51 -10.52
N PRO A 76 -0.46 -21.56 -11.38
CA PRO A 76 -0.96 -20.21 -11.30
C PRO A 76 -2.50 -20.19 -11.29
N PRO A 77 -3.14 -19.27 -10.55
CA PRO A 77 -4.58 -19.14 -10.57
C PRO A 77 -5.09 -18.97 -12.02
N ASN A 78 -6.18 -19.65 -12.35
CA ASN A 78 -6.81 -19.49 -13.66
C ASN A 78 -7.43 -18.09 -13.77
N THR A 79 -6.66 -17.15 -14.30
CA THR A 79 -7.13 -15.77 -14.45
C THR A 79 -7.88 -15.60 -15.76
N LYS A 80 -9.18 -15.24 -15.68
CA LYS A 80 -9.93 -14.74 -16.82
C LYS A 80 -9.67 -13.26 -17.04
N ARG A 81 -9.71 -12.83 -18.29
CA ARG A 81 -9.71 -11.41 -18.64
C ARG A 81 -11.01 -10.79 -18.12
N GLN A 82 -10.91 -9.68 -17.38
CA GLN A 82 -12.11 -8.95 -16.98
C GLN A 82 -12.93 -8.57 -18.22
N PRO A 83 -14.26 -8.77 -18.19
CA PRO A 83 -15.14 -8.37 -19.29
C PRO A 83 -15.13 -6.84 -19.44
N GLY A 84 -15.33 -6.38 -20.68
CA GLY A 84 -15.43 -4.96 -21.00
C GLY A 84 -14.24 -4.38 -21.76
N ARG A 85 -14.38 -3.12 -22.18
CA ARG A 85 -13.41 -2.42 -23.02
C ARG A 85 -12.23 -1.95 -22.20
N ARG A 86 -11.03 -2.46 -22.51
CA ARG A 86 -9.78 -1.94 -21.93
C ARG A 86 -9.56 -0.49 -22.33
N ARG A 87 -9.14 0.32 -21.37
CA ARG A 87 -8.69 1.68 -21.64
C ARG A 87 -7.41 1.63 -22.49
N LYS A 88 -7.40 2.34 -23.62
CA LYS A 88 -6.21 2.47 -24.48
C LYS A 88 -5.15 3.39 -23.88
N THR A 89 -5.54 4.26 -22.96
CA THR A 89 -4.68 5.29 -22.37
C THR A 89 -4.68 5.20 -20.85
N ARG A 90 -3.50 5.42 -20.24
CA ARG A 90 -3.31 5.48 -18.79
C ARG A 90 -3.90 6.79 -18.23
N ILE A 91 -4.49 6.73 -17.04
CA ILE A 91 -4.92 7.90 -16.27
C ILE A 91 -3.71 8.43 -15.49
N PRO A 92 -3.32 9.71 -15.65
CA PRO A 92 -2.28 10.31 -14.82
C PRO A 92 -2.77 10.54 -13.38
N SER A 93 -1.88 10.43 -12.41
CA SER A 93 -2.15 10.85 -11.02
C SER A 93 -2.05 12.38 -10.90
N THR A 94 -2.60 12.94 -9.81
CA THR A 94 -2.48 14.37 -9.50
C THR A 94 -1.00 14.78 -9.45
N GLY A 95 -0.62 15.79 -10.25
CA GLY A 95 0.75 16.30 -10.33
C GLY A 95 1.65 15.60 -11.37
N GLU A 96 1.16 14.60 -12.10
CA GLU A 96 1.98 13.88 -13.08
C GLU A 96 2.07 14.62 -14.43
N ILE A 97 3.27 15.09 -14.78
CA ILE A 97 3.57 15.72 -16.07
C ILE A 97 4.00 14.63 -17.06
N ARG A 98 3.33 14.56 -18.23
CA ARG A 98 3.65 13.56 -19.27
C ARG A 98 4.97 13.92 -19.95
N ALA A 99 6.02 13.16 -19.66
CA ALA A 99 7.27 13.27 -20.40
C ALA A 99 7.10 12.78 -21.86
N PRO A 100 7.82 13.36 -22.84
CA PRO A 100 7.85 12.86 -24.21
C PRO A 100 8.42 11.44 -24.24
N LYS A 101 7.78 10.55 -25.02
CA LYS A 101 8.17 9.13 -25.11
C LYS A 101 9.54 9.00 -25.80
N LYS A 102 10.61 8.76 -25.04
CA LYS A 102 11.86 8.18 -25.56
C LYS A 102 11.82 6.68 -25.35
N LYS A 103 11.43 5.90 -26.36
CA LYS A 103 11.69 4.45 -26.36
C LYS A 103 12.23 4.00 -27.70
N VAL A 104 13.54 3.73 -27.71
CA VAL A 104 14.29 3.09 -28.79
C VAL A 104 14.15 1.55 -28.71
N THR A 105 13.83 1.00 -27.53
CA THR A 105 13.78 -0.44 -27.27
C THR A 105 12.37 -1.02 -27.44
N LYS A 106 12.28 -2.20 -28.08
CA LYS A 106 11.03 -2.99 -28.15
C LYS A 106 10.54 -3.33 -26.73
N ASN A 107 9.25 -3.07 -26.47
CA ASN A 107 8.66 -3.41 -25.17
C ASN A 107 8.44 -4.92 -25.10
N LYS A 108 8.99 -5.56 -24.07
CA LYS A 108 8.68 -6.94 -23.68
C LYS A 108 7.56 -6.96 -22.64
N CYS A 109 6.73 -7.97 -22.69
CA CYS A 109 5.66 -8.18 -21.72
C CYS A 109 6.25 -8.48 -20.34
N GLY A 110 5.93 -7.68 -19.32
CA GLY A 110 6.39 -7.93 -17.95
C GLY A 110 5.79 -9.18 -17.28
N ARG A 111 4.96 -9.97 -17.98
CA ARG A 111 4.41 -11.25 -17.52
C ARG A 111 5.09 -12.43 -18.23
N CYS A 112 4.92 -12.57 -19.55
CA CYS A 112 5.48 -13.69 -20.31
C CYS A 112 6.83 -13.40 -20.98
N ARG A 113 7.36 -12.17 -20.86
CA ARG A 113 8.64 -11.72 -21.48
C ARG A 113 8.69 -11.73 -23.02
N GLU A 114 7.59 -12.05 -23.69
CA GLU A 114 7.46 -11.98 -25.15
C GLU A 114 7.28 -10.55 -25.66
N GLU A 115 7.63 -10.33 -26.93
CA GLU A 115 7.44 -9.06 -27.64
C GLU A 115 6.04 -8.97 -28.27
N GLY A 116 5.67 -7.79 -28.79
CA GLY A 116 4.41 -7.59 -29.51
C GLY A 116 3.20 -7.26 -28.62
N HIS A 117 3.31 -7.41 -27.30
CA HIS A 117 2.27 -6.99 -26.36
C HIS A 117 2.86 -6.52 -25.01
N ASN A 118 2.06 -5.80 -24.23
CA ASN A 118 2.41 -5.36 -22.89
C ASN A 118 1.70 -6.21 -21.82
N ARG A 119 2.07 -6.04 -20.55
CA ARG A 119 1.48 -6.80 -19.42
C ARG A 119 -0.05 -6.70 -19.37
N THR A 120 -0.62 -5.55 -19.73
CA THR A 120 -2.09 -5.35 -19.78
C THR A 120 -2.76 -6.17 -20.89
N ASN A 121 -2.03 -6.48 -21.96
CA ASN A 121 -2.53 -7.23 -23.12
C ASN A 121 -2.14 -8.70 -23.15
N CYS A 122 -1.46 -9.21 -22.13
CA CYS A 122 -1.03 -10.60 -22.06
C CYS A 122 -2.23 -11.57 -21.94
N CYS A 123 -2.13 -12.73 -22.60
CA CYS A 123 -3.10 -13.82 -22.49
C CYS A 123 -2.70 -14.86 -21.43
N VAL A 124 -1.43 -14.87 -21.01
CA VAL A 124 -0.89 -15.87 -20.08
C VAL A 124 -1.48 -15.67 -18.67
N PRO A 125 -1.81 -16.74 -17.93
CA PRO A 125 -2.24 -16.67 -16.53
C PRO A 125 -1.26 -15.89 -15.64
N ILE A 126 -1.76 -15.33 -14.52
CA ILE A 126 -0.92 -14.66 -13.49
C ILE A 126 -0.27 -15.71 -12.62
#